data_AF-A0A7X3QZ64-F1
#
_entry.id   AF-A0A7X3QZ64-F1
#
_cell.length_a   1.000
_cell.length_b   1.000
_cell.length_c   1.000
_cell.angle_alpha   90.00
_cell.angle_beta   90.00
_cell.angle_gamma   90.00
#
_symmetry.space_group_name_H-M   'P 1'
#
loop_
_entity.id
_entity.type
_entity.pdbx_description
1 polymer ?
#
loop_
_entity_poly.entity_id
_entity_poly.type
_entity_poly.pdbx_seq_one_letter_code
_entity_poly.pdbx_strand_id
1 'polypeptide(L)'
;TILALGASLTHNGYTQIVPAGKTVIHNTNAPEDVNKDTACAIALVGDARITTKALIEEAKARTDGQGRTSDAAARLAEQQREWMAEWTPLLTSDEAPLNTYRVIHEINKNVDHENSTVTHDAGAPRDSMVPFFTATSPHSYIGWGKTTHLGFGIPLMIGAKLARPDRFCLNFMGDGAFGMSGLDLETSVRAGLPITTVLLNNGGMATYPGGFPTARTQFGVSHMTGNYAAIAEGLGATGITVTQPDDLGDAIRTARTLNDEGHTVLIDVQSNYESKKSRF
;
A
#
# COMPACT_ATOMS: atom_id res chain seq x y z
N THR A 1 27.23 4.36 5.87
CA THR A 1 27.19 3.93 4.46
C THR A 1 25.80 3.44 4.13
N ILE A 2 25.31 3.70 2.92
CA ILE A 2 24.09 3.13 2.35
C ILE A 2 24.48 2.36 1.09
N LEU A 3 24.06 1.10 1.00
CA LEU A 3 24.16 0.29 -0.21
C LEU A 3 22.75 0.20 -0.82
N ALA A 4 22.53 0.91 -1.92
CA ALA A 4 21.28 0.91 -2.66
C ALA A 4 21.39 -0.04 -3.85
N LEU A 5 20.54 -1.07 -3.90
CA LEU A 5 20.54 -2.10 -4.93
C LEU A 5 19.24 -2.04 -5.73
N GLY A 6 19.32 -1.92 -7.06
CA GLY A 6 18.14 -1.82 -7.93
C GLY A 6 17.23 -0.63 -7.62
N ALA A 7 17.79 0.49 -7.15
CA ALA A 7 17.03 1.67 -6.75
C ALA A 7 17.39 2.85 -7.65
N SER A 8 16.41 3.68 -8.01
CA SER A 8 16.67 4.91 -8.80
C SER A 8 17.17 6.08 -7.95
N LEU A 9 17.01 6.01 -6.62
CA LEU A 9 17.28 7.10 -5.66
C LEU A 9 16.70 8.46 -6.08
N THR A 10 15.58 8.42 -6.80
CA THR A 10 14.88 9.62 -7.29
C THR A 10 14.18 10.32 -6.14
N HIS A 11 14.30 11.65 -6.06
CA HIS A 11 13.61 12.44 -5.03
C HIS A 11 12.22 12.83 -5.52
N ASN A 12 11.20 12.53 -4.72
CA ASN A 12 9.85 13.08 -4.87
C ASN A 12 9.16 13.15 -3.51
N GLY A 13 7.96 13.75 -3.48
CA GLY A 13 7.20 13.97 -2.24
C GLY A 13 6.74 12.70 -1.50
N TYR A 14 7.00 11.51 -2.05
CA TYR A 14 6.56 10.22 -1.51
C TYR A 14 7.72 9.26 -1.25
N THR A 15 8.96 9.69 -1.48
CA THR A 15 10.16 8.86 -1.27
C THR A 15 10.93 9.33 -0.04
N GLN A 16 11.50 8.38 0.70
CA GLN A 16 12.45 8.70 1.75
C GLN A 16 13.79 9.13 1.13
N ILE A 17 14.35 10.24 1.62
CA ILE A 17 15.61 10.80 1.14
C ILE A 17 16.76 10.19 1.94
N VAL A 18 17.87 9.88 1.26
CA VAL A 18 19.09 9.42 1.93
C VAL A 18 19.60 10.52 2.88
N PRO A 19 19.78 10.24 4.19
CA PRO A 19 20.26 11.25 5.14
C PRO A 19 21.62 11.84 4.74
N ALA A 20 21.84 13.11 5.09
CA ALA A 20 23.13 13.76 4.85
C ALA A 20 24.29 13.03 5.54
N GLY A 21 25.50 13.19 4.99
CA GLY A 21 26.73 12.63 5.55
C GLY A 21 26.88 11.12 5.41
N LYS A 22 26.03 10.44 4.63
CA LYS A 22 26.18 9.01 4.33
C LYS A 22 27.00 8.80 3.07
N THR A 23 27.97 7.90 3.12
CA THR A 23 28.61 7.34 1.91
C THR A 23 27.60 6.44 1.18
N VAL A 24 27.27 6.77 -0.07
CA VAL A 24 26.30 6.01 -0.88
C VAL A 24 27.03 5.15 -1.91
N ILE A 25 26.70 3.86 -1.94
CA ILE A 25 27.05 2.92 -3.01
C ILE A 25 25.76 2.63 -3.76
N HIS A 26 25.71 2.89 -5.06
CA HIS A 26 24.49 2.90 -5.84
C HIS A 26 24.57 1.92 -7.01
N ASN A 27 23.73 0.89 -6.97
CA ASN A 27 23.49 -0.02 -8.08
C ASN A 27 22.15 0.28 -8.75
N THR A 28 22.20 0.40 -10.08
CA THR A 28 21.06 0.62 -10.97
C THR A 28 21.38 0.00 -12.33
N ASN A 29 20.37 -0.49 -13.04
CA ASN A 29 20.50 -0.93 -14.43
C ASN A 29 20.33 0.22 -15.44
N ALA A 30 19.95 1.41 -14.98
CA ALA A 30 19.75 2.61 -15.78
C ALA A 30 20.88 3.62 -15.47
N PRO A 31 21.87 3.80 -16.37
CA PRO A 31 22.99 4.73 -16.16
C PRO A 31 22.56 6.17 -15.82
N GLU A 32 21.40 6.60 -16.32
CA GLU A 32 20.81 7.92 -16.10
C GLU A 32 20.33 8.17 -14.66
N ASP A 33 20.20 7.13 -13.83
CA ASP A 33 19.87 7.31 -12.40
C ASP A 33 21.09 7.72 -11.56
N VAL A 34 22.31 7.46 -12.05
CA VAL A 34 23.54 7.73 -11.30
C VAL A 34 23.71 9.24 -11.08
N ASN A 35 23.84 9.65 -9.82
CA ASN A 35 24.00 11.05 -9.40
C ASN A 35 22.88 12.00 -9.87
N LYS A 36 21.72 11.46 -10.29
CA LYS A 36 20.59 12.27 -10.75
C LYS A 36 20.06 13.20 -9.65
N ASP A 37 19.68 12.61 -8.51
CA ASP A 37 19.18 13.34 -7.34
C ASP A 37 20.00 13.07 -6.07
N THR A 38 20.62 11.89 -5.98
CA THR A 38 21.47 11.49 -4.84
C THR A 38 22.89 11.19 -5.34
N ALA A 39 23.87 11.99 -4.91
CA ALA A 39 25.27 11.74 -5.24
C ALA A 39 25.77 10.45 -4.58
N CYS A 40 26.44 9.60 -5.36
CA CYS A 40 27.06 8.36 -4.91
C CYS A 40 28.59 8.46 -4.91
N ALA A 41 29.22 7.74 -3.99
CA ALA A 41 30.68 7.59 -3.94
C ALA A 41 31.16 6.48 -4.88
N ILE A 42 30.32 5.45 -5.08
CA ILE A 42 30.59 4.31 -5.96
C ILE A 42 29.32 4.00 -6.73
N ALA A 43 29.40 4.04 -8.06
CA ALA A 43 28.33 3.61 -8.96
C ALA A 43 28.61 2.19 -9.46
N LEU A 44 27.61 1.32 -9.37
CA LEU A 44 27.64 -0.07 -9.82
C LEU A 44 26.56 -0.25 -10.89
N VAL A 45 26.84 0.18 -12.12
CA VAL A 45 25.88 0.09 -13.23
C VAL A 45 25.75 -1.36 -13.70
N GLY A 46 24.56 -1.92 -13.56
CA GLY A 46 24.28 -3.30 -13.94
C GLY A 46 23.06 -3.90 -13.23
N ASP A 47 22.73 -5.13 -13.62
CA ASP A 47 21.64 -5.89 -13.02
C ASP A 47 21.87 -6.15 -11.52
N ALA A 48 20.86 -5.82 -10.70
CA ALA A 48 20.95 -5.92 -9.25
C ALA A 48 21.21 -7.34 -8.75
N ARG A 49 20.68 -8.37 -9.42
CA ARG A 49 20.89 -9.76 -9.04
C ARG A 49 22.34 -10.19 -9.31
N ILE A 50 22.89 -9.86 -10.48
CA ILE A 50 24.27 -10.18 -10.85
C ILE A 50 25.24 -9.45 -9.91
N THR A 51 25.03 -8.15 -9.69
CA THR A 51 25.87 -7.36 -8.76
C THR A 51 25.81 -7.91 -7.34
N THR A 52 24.63 -8.27 -6.83
CA THR A 52 24.47 -8.83 -5.49
C THR A 52 25.19 -10.17 -5.35
N LYS A 53 25.12 -11.05 -6.36
CA LYS A 53 25.86 -12.32 -6.36
C LYS A 53 27.37 -12.11 -6.27
N ALA A 54 27.93 -11.20 -7.08
CA ALA A 54 29.35 -10.89 -7.03
C ALA A 54 29.79 -10.32 -5.67
N LEU A 55 28.97 -9.46 -5.06
CA LEU A 55 29.22 -8.94 -3.71
C LEU A 55 29.20 -10.05 -2.65
N ILE A 56 28.27 -11.00 -2.75
CA ILE A 56 28.18 -12.15 -1.85
C ILE A 56 29.41 -13.06 -2.01
N GLU A 57 29.82 -13.36 -3.23
CA GLU A 57 31.02 -14.17 -3.52
C GLU A 57 32.28 -13.52 -2.92
N GLU A 58 32.46 -12.22 -3.15
CA GLU A 58 33.59 -11.48 -2.60
C GLU A 58 33.56 -11.43 -1.07
N ALA A 59 32.38 -11.22 -0.47
CA ALA A 59 32.21 -11.24 0.97
C ALA A 59 32.57 -12.61 1.57
N LYS A 60 32.17 -13.72 0.93
CA LYS A 60 32.53 -15.08 1.35
C LYS A 60 34.03 -15.35 1.22
N ALA A 61 34.69 -14.80 0.19
CA ALA A 61 36.13 -14.97 0.01
C ALA A 61 36.96 -14.19 1.05
N ARG A 62 36.43 -13.09 1.57
CA ARG A 62 37.13 -12.19 2.50
C ARG A 62 36.74 -12.34 3.98
N THR A 63 35.65 -13.06 4.26
CA THR A 63 35.11 -13.22 5.63
C THR A 63 34.88 -14.68 5.95
N ASP A 64 34.79 -15.01 7.22
CA ASP A 64 34.48 -16.34 7.73
C ASP A 64 32.97 -16.69 7.66
N GLY A 65 32.16 -15.81 7.07
CA GLY A 65 30.71 -15.96 6.96
C GLY A 65 29.94 -15.76 8.27
N GLN A 66 30.60 -15.45 9.39
CA GLN A 66 29.95 -15.19 10.68
C GLN A 66 29.28 -13.82 10.74
N GLY A 67 29.50 -12.99 9.71
CA GLY A 67 28.99 -11.63 9.65
C GLY A 67 29.70 -10.73 10.67
N ARG A 68 29.10 -9.57 10.96
CA ARG A 68 29.58 -8.64 11.99
C ARG A 68 28.73 -8.78 13.23
N THR A 69 29.35 -9.01 14.38
CA THR A 69 28.69 -8.81 15.68
C THR A 69 28.38 -7.33 15.83
N SER A 70 27.10 -6.97 15.88
CA SER A 70 26.64 -5.61 16.13
C SER A 70 25.31 -5.63 16.87
N ASP A 71 25.01 -4.54 17.57
CA ASP A 71 23.72 -4.31 18.23
C ASP A 71 22.65 -3.78 17.26
N ALA A 72 22.95 -3.67 15.96
CA ALA A 72 22.08 -3.03 14.99
C ALA A 72 20.69 -3.70 14.89
N ALA A 73 20.64 -5.03 14.90
CA ALA A 73 19.39 -5.78 14.88
C ALA A 73 18.55 -5.53 16.14
N ALA A 74 19.19 -5.51 17.32
CA ALA A 74 18.53 -5.24 18.59
C ALA A 74 17.99 -3.79 18.65
N ARG A 75 18.79 -2.83 18.18
CA ARG A 75 18.38 -1.41 18.08
C ARG A 75 17.22 -1.20 17.12
N LEU A 76 17.23 -1.87 15.96
CA LEU A 76 16.14 -1.80 15.00
C LEU A 76 14.86 -2.42 15.57
N ALA A 77 14.97 -3.59 16.22
CA ALA A 77 13.84 -4.24 16.87
C ALA A 77 13.23 -3.37 17.97
N GLU A 78 14.06 -2.68 18.75
CA GLU A 78 13.60 -1.75 19.78
C GLU A 78 12.88 -0.54 19.18
N GLN A 79 13.46 0.09 18.15
CA GLN A 79 12.81 1.21 17.45
C GLN A 79 11.46 0.80 16.83
N GLN A 80 11.40 -0.40 16.23
CA GLN A 80 10.17 -0.94 15.69
C GLN A 80 9.14 -1.19 16.79
N ARG A 81 9.55 -1.72 17.95
CA ARG A 81 8.68 -1.97 19.10
C ARG A 81 8.10 -0.67 19.66
N GLU A 82 8.94 0.35 19.85
CA GLU A 82 8.52 1.68 20.32
C GLU A 82 7.53 2.33 19.35
N TRP A 83 7.86 2.31 18.05
CA TRP A 83 6.98 2.86 17.03
C TRP A 83 5.66 2.09 16.98
N MET A 84 5.67 0.76 16.94
CA MET A 84 4.45 -0.05 16.94
C MET A 84 3.60 0.21 18.19
N ALA A 85 4.21 0.37 19.37
CA ALA A 85 3.47 0.69 20.60
C ALA A 85 2.69 2.02 20.49
N GLU A 86 3.20 2.99 19.74
CA GLU A 86 2.50 4.26 19.46
C GLU A 86 1.25 4.08 18.57
N TRP A 87 1.25 3.05 17.72
CA TRP A 87 0.21 2.81 16.71
C TRP A 87 -0.77 1.71 17.07
N THR A 88 -0.37 0.76 17.94
CA THR A 88 -1.22 -0.33 18.42
C THR A 88 -2.60 0.14 18.85
N PRO A 89 -2.77 1.25 19.62
CA PRO A 89 -4.11 1.71 20.01
C PRO A 89 -5.05 2.00 18.85
N LEU A 90 -4.55 2.48 17.70
CA LEU A 90 -5.36 2.71 16.50
C LEU A 90 -5.56 1.42 15.69
N LEU A 91 -4.48 0.64 15.53
CA LEU A 91 -4.48 -0.63 14.79
C LEU A 91 -5.42 -1.67 15.40
N THR A 92 -5.58 -1.67 16.72
CA THR A 92 -6.46 -2.59 17.47
C THR A 92 -7.65 -1.88 18.09
N SER A 93 -8.02 -0.69 17.61
CA SER A 93 -9.19 0.02 18.12
C SER A 93 -10.47 -0.75 17.78
N ASP A 94 -11.43 -0.72 18.71
CA ASP A 94 -12.79 -1.26 18.53
C ASP A 94 -13.82 -0.15 18.28
N GLU A 95 -13.36 1.06 17.91
CA GLU A 95 -14.24 2.16 17.54
C GLU A 95 -15.06 1.86 16.27
N ALA A 96 -16.32 2.30 16.28
CA ALA A 96 -17.22 2.32 15.12
C ALA A 96 -17.77 3.75 14.94
N PRO A 97 -17.72 4.35 13.73
CA PRO A 97 -17.16 3.83 12.48
C PRO A 97 -15.65 3.53 12.55
N LEU A 98 -15.16 2.58 11.76
CA LEU A 98 -13.78 2.08 11.86
C LEU A 98 -12.76 3.17 11.50
N ASN A 99 -11.64 3.24 12.22
CA ASN A 99 -10.49 4.04 11.77
C ASN A 99 -9.69 3.31 10.67
N THR A 100 -9.04 4.07 9.79
CA THR A 100 -8.25 3.53 8.65
C THR A 100 -7.17 2.53 9.07
N TYR A 101 -6.55 2.71 10.23
CA TYR A 101 -5.48 1.84 10.71
C TYR A 101 -6.02 0.50 11.21
N ARG A 102 -7.19 0.46 11.85
CA ARG A 102 -7.87 -0.81 12.14
C ARG A 102 -8.20 -1.57 10.85
N VAL A 103 -8.62 -0.87 9.80
CA VAL A 103 -8.87 -1.50 8.49
C VAL A 103 -7.60 -2.13 7.91
N ILE A 104 -6.48 -1.39 7.93
CA ILE A 104 -5.17 -1.90 7.47
C ILE A 104 -4.69 -3.07 8.32
N HIS A 105 -4.92 -3.04 9.64
CA HIS A 105 -4.58 -4.14 10.54
C HIS A 105 -5.32 -5.43 10.15
N GLU A 106 -6.62 -5.35 9.90
CA GLU A 106 -7.41 -6.50 9.45
C GLU A 106 -7.01 -6.97 8.05
N ILE A 107 -6.69 -6.07 7.12
CA ILE A 107 -6.11 -6.46 5.81
C ILE A 107 -4.84 -7.28 6.03
N ASN A 108 -3.86 -6.75 6.77
CA ASN A 108 -2.60 -7.45 7.04
C ASN A 108 -2.79 -8.82 7.71
N LYS A 109 -3.78 -8.95 8.60
CA LYS A 109 -4.03 -10.18 9.35
C LYS A 109 -4.72 -11.26 8.50
N ASN A 110 -5.52 -10.86 7.51
CA ASN A 110 -6.43 -11.76 6.78
C ASN A 110 -6.03 -11.99 5.31
N VAL A 111 -5.03 -11.28 4.78
CA VAL A 111 -4.41 -11.62 3.49
C VAL A 111 -3.34 -12.71 3.66
N ASP A 112 -3.22 -13.58 2.67
CA ASP A 112 -2.08 -14.48 2.54
C ASP A 112 -0.97 -13.71 1.83
N HIS A 113 0.06 -13.29 2.56
CA HIS A 113 1.10 -12.42 2.05
C HIS A 113 1.94 -13.04 0.92
N GLU A 114 1.95 -14.37 0.82
CA GLU A 114 2.66 -15.08 -0.26
C GLU A 114 1.81 -15.16 -1.53
N ASN A 115 0.48 -15.22 -1.39
CA ASN A 115 -0.46 -15.43 -2.50
C ASN A 115 -1.37 -14.24 -2.81
N SER A 116 -1.21 -13.11 -2.13
CA SER A 116 -1.99 -11.88 -2.36
C SER A 116 -1.17 -10.82 -3.08
N THR A 117 -1.83 -9.99 -3.88
CA THR A 117 -1.28 -8.72 -4.37
C THR A 117 -2.17 -7.60 -3.86
N VAL A 118 -1.58 -6.67 -3.10
CA VAL A 118 -2.30 -5.55 -2.49
C VAL A 118 -1.83 -4.23 -3.11
N THR A 119 -2.75 -3.31 -3.35
CA THR A 119 -2.45 -1.91 -3.67
C THR A 119 -3.28 -0.98 -2.79
N HIS A 120 -2.84 0.26 -2.71
CA HIS A 120 -3.65 1.37 -2.24
C HIS A 120 -4.08 2.25 -3.44
N ASP A 121 -5.04 3.15 -3.21
CA ASP A 121 -5.31 4.31 -4.07
C ASP A 121 -4.56 5.56 -3.58
N ALA A 122 -4.65 6.67 -4.30
CA ALA A 122 -4.02 7.93 -3.91
C ALA A 122 -4.69 8.56 -2.67
N GLY A 123 -3.93 9.41 -1.98
CA GLY A 123 -4.42 10.17 -0.83
C GLY A 123 -4.20 9.43 0.48
N ALA A 124 -5.20 9.48 1.37
CA ALA A 124 -5.10 8.91 2.71
C ALA A 124 -4.88 7.40 2.69
N PRO A 125 -5.54 6.60 1.81
CA PRO A 125 -5.28 5.16 1.72
C PRO A 125 -3.80 4.82 1.51
N ARG A 126 -3.10 5.54 0.63
CA ARG A 126 -1.64 5.40 0.45
C ARG A 126 -0.89 5.76 1.73
N ASP A 127 -1.09 7.00 2.20
CA ASP A 127 -0.31 7.57 3.29
C ASP A 127 -0.46 6.73 4.58
N SER A 128 -1.66 6.16 4.80
CA SER A 128 -1.94 5.29 5.95
C SER A 128 -1.47 3.86 5.73
N MET A 129 -1.51 3.29 4.52
CA MET A 129 -1.15 1.88 4.29
C MET A 129 0.36 1.66 4.18
N VAL A 130 1.10 2.54 3.50
CA VAL A 130 2.55 2.36 3.22
C VAL A 130 3.39 2.01 4.45
N PRO A 131 3.21 2.64 5.63
CA PRO A 131 4.03 2.34 6.80
C PRO A 131 3.70 1.01 7.48
N PHE A 132 2.52 0.44 7.24
CA PHE A 132 1.99 -0.68 8.03
C PHE A 132 1.80 -1.96 7.23
N PHE A 133 1.57 -1.88 5.92
CA PHE A 133 1.39 -3.09 5.11
C PHE A 133 2.69 -3.89 5.02
N THR A 134 2.64 -5.18 5.36
CA THR A 134 3.83 -6.04 5.33
C THR A 134 3.93 -6.75 3.98
N ALA A 135 4.84 -6.33 3.11
CA ALA A 135 5.09 -7.01 1.85
C ALA A 135 6.17 -8.09 2.02
N THR A 136 5.82 -9.38 1.90
CA THR A 136 6.75 -10.50 2.15
C THR A 136 7.38 -11.08 0.88
N SER A 137 6.79 -10.86 -0.30
CA SER A 137 7.26 -11.42 -1.57
C SER A 137 7.26 -10.39 -2.70
N PRO A 138 8.14 -10.52 -3.72
CA PRO A 138 8.14 -9.60 -4.85
C PRO A 138 6.76 -9.50 -5.52
N HIS A 139 6.31 -8.26 -5.74
CA HIS A 139 4.99 -7.94 -6.31
C HIS A 139 3.77 -8.36 -5.46
N SER A 140 3.95 -8.69 -4.17
CA SER A 140 2.81 -8.82 -3.24
C SER A 140 2.22 -7.46 -2.84
N TYR A 141 2.97 -6.39 -3.04
CA TYR A 141 2.51 -5.02 -2.88
C TYR A 141 2.86 -4.20 -4.11
N ILE A 142 1.87 -3.55 -4.72
CA ILE A 142 2.09 -2.59 -5.80
C ILE A 142 2.03 -1.19 -5.20
N GLY A 143 3.13 -0.78 -4.57
CA GLY A 143 3.30 0.57 -4.05
C GLY A 143 3.63 1.55 -5.18
N TRP A 144 2.77 2.54 -5.39
CA TRP A 144 2.98 3.58 -6.39
C TRP A 144 2.79 4.97 -5.78
N GLY A 145 3.39 5.98 -6.41
CA GLY A 145 3.37 7.32 -5.81
C GLY A 145 4.04 8.43 -6.59
N LYS A 146 4.77 8.15 -7.69
CA LYS A 146 5.36 9.21 -8.52
C LYS A 146 4.32 10.24 -9.00
N THR A 147 3.06 9.82 -9.17
CA THR A 147 1.90 10.64 -9.51
C THR A 147 0.70 10.25 -8.63
N THR A 148 -0.31 11.12 -8.50
CA THR A 148 -1.38 11.00 -7.48
C THR A 148 -2.79 10.84 -8.08
N HIS A 149 -2.95 10.04 -9.13
CA HIS A 149 -4.24 9.89 -9.81
C HIS A 149 -5.25 9.17 -8.89
N LEU A 150 -6.38 9.81 -8.61
CA LEU A 150 -7.48 9.18 -7.89
C LEU A 150 -8.16 8.14 -8.78
N GLY A 151 -8.45 6.95 -8.22
CA GLY A 151 -9.14 5.87 -8.91
C GLY A 151 -8.22 4.95 -9.70
N PHE A 152 -6.90 5.03 -9.53
CA PHE A 152 -5.98 4.16 -10.24
C PHE A 152 -5.99 2.71 -9.69
N GLY A 153 -6.42 2.51 -8.44
CA GLY A 153 -6.31 1.23 -7.74
C GLY A 153 -7.14 0.09 -8.36
N ILE A 154 -8.38 0.35 -8.79
CA ILE A 154 -9.26 -0.66 -9.41
C ILE A 154 -8.67 -1.19 -10.73
N PRO A 155 -8.43 -0.37 -11.77
CA PRO A 155 -7.89 -0.86 -13.03
C PRO A 155 -6.50 -1.48 -12.87
N LEU A 156 -5.70 -0.99 -11.92
CA LEU A 156 -4.40 -1.59 -11.58
C LEU A 156 -4.56 -3.04 -11.06
N MET A 157 -5.54 -3.29 -10.18
CA MET A 157 -5.80 -4.65 -9.68
C MET A 157 -6.41 -5.57 -10.74
N ILE A 158 -7.22 -5.06 -11.66
CA ILE A 158 -7.70 -5.83 -12.81
C ILE A 158 -6.48 -6.31 -13.64
N GLY A 159 -5.54 -5.41 -13.92
CA GLY A 159 -4.30 -5.76 -14.61
C GLY A 159 -3.43 -6.75 -13.84
N ALA A 160 -3.32 -6.59 -12.51
CA ALA A 160 -2.58 -7.51 -11.66
C ALA A 160 -3.21 -8.92 -11.66
N LYS A 161 -4.54 -9.01 -11.57
CA LYS A 161 -5.28 -10.27 -11.64
C LYS A 161 -5.13 -10.94 -13.00
N LEU A 162 -5.18 -10.17 -14.09
CA LEU A 162 -4.92 -10.68 -15.44
C LEU A 162 -3.50 -11.26 -15.57
N ALA A 163 -2.50 -10.56 -15.02
CA ALA A 163 -1.11 -11.01 -15.07
C ALA A 163 -0.84 -12.22 -14.16
N ARG A 164 -1.57 -12.34 -13.04
CA ARG A 164 -1.44 -13.42 -12.05
C ARG A 164 -2.83 -13.90 -11.59
N PRO A 165 -3.52 -14.73 -12.42
CA PRO A 165 -4.89 -15.16 -12.16
C PRO A 165 -5.09 -15.88 -10.83
N ASP A 166 -4.06 -16.57 -10.33
CA ASP A 166 -4.13 -17.34 -9.08
C ASP A 166 -3.99 -16.49 -7.81
N ARG A 167 -3.63 -15.21 -7.92
CA ARG A 167 -3.43 -14.35 -6.73
C ARG A 167 -4.74 -13.70 -6.28
N PHE A 168 -4.86 -13.51 -4.97
CA PHE A 168 -5.90 -12.67 -4.39
C PHE A 168 -5.51 -11.19 -4.57
N CYS A 169 -6.22 -10.44 -5.41
CA CYS A 169 -5.91 -9.05 -5.74
C CYS A 169 -6.80 -8.11 -4.94
N LEU A 170 -6.21 -7.34 -4.01
CA LEU A 170 -6.92 -6.43 -3.12
C LEU A 170 -6.52 -4.97 -3.35
N ASN A 171 -7.51 -4.12 -3.58
CA ASN A 171 -7.36 -2.67 -3.67
C ASN A 171 -7.89 -2.00 -2.40
N PHE A 172 -7.12 -1.08 -1.82
CA PHE A 172 -7.53 -0.26 -0.68
C PHE A 172 -7.72 1.19 -1.09
N MET A 173 -8.95 1.70 -1.07
CA MET A 173 -9.28 3.02 -1.62
C MET A 173 -10.24 3.82 -0.75
N GLY A 174 -10.33 5.12 -1.01
CA GLY A 174 -11.38 5.96 -0.44
C GLY A 174 -12.58 6.11 -1.39
N ASP A 175 -13.74 6.40 -0.82
CA ASP A 175 -14.97 6.83 -1.50
C ASP A 175 -14.76 7.90 -2.60
N GLY A 176 -13.86 8.86 -2.40
CA GLY A 176 -13.58 9.92 -3.38
C GLY A 176 -12.84 9.42 -4.61
N ALA A 177 -11.95 8.43 -4.43
CA ALA A 177 -11.27 7.75 -5.53
C ALA A 177 -12.20 6.81 -6.28
N PHE A 178 -13.15 6.17 -5.56
CA PHE A 178 -14.15 5.33 -6.17
C PHE A 178 -15.00 6.09 -7.19
N GLY A 179 -15.35 7.35 -6.93
CA GLY A 179 -16.07 8.19 -7.89
C GLY A 179 -15.38 8.36 -9.26
N MET A 180 -14.07 8.11 -9.36
CA MET A 180 -13.30 8.27 -10.60
C MET A 180 -13.26 7.00 -11.46
N SER A 181 -13.34 5.82 -10.85
CA SER A 181 -13.09 4.53 -11.51
C SER A 181 -14.01 3.39 -11.06
N GLY A 182 -14.98 3.66 -10.18
CA GLY A 182 -15.82 2.62 -9.56
C GLY A 182 -16.64 1.81 -10.57
N LEU A 183 -16.94 2.39 -11.73
CA LEU A 183 -17.60 1.68 -12.83
C LEU A 183 -16.72 0.58 -13.43
N ASP A 184 -15.41 0.60 -13.24
CA ASP A 184 -14.50 -0.46 -13.70
C ASP A 184 -14.71 -1.77 -12.92
N LEU A 185 -15.48 -1.77 -11.82
CA LEU A 185 -15.98 -3.02 -11.24
C LEU A 185 -16.81 -3.83 -12.25
N GLU A 186 -17.59 -3.19 -13.12
CA GLU A 186 -18.28 -3.87 -14.23
C GLU A 186 -17.26 -4.52 -15.16
N THR A 187 -16.15 -3.84 -15.45
CA THR A 187 -15.09 -4.39 -16.31
C THR A 187 -14.46 -5.62 -15.67
N SER A 188 -14.18 -5.58 -14.37
CA SER A 188 -13.69 -6.72 -13.59
C SER A 188 -14.64 -7.93 -13.69
N VAL A 189 -15.95 -7.70 -13.53
CA VAL A 189 -17.01 -8.71 -13.65
C VAL A 189 -17.09 -9.28 -15.07
N ARG A 190 -17.25 -8.42 -16.07
CA ARG A 190 -17.39 -8.82 -17.48
C ARG A 190 -16.15 -9.54 -18.00
N ALA A 191 -14.95 -9.18 -17.52
CA ALA A 191 -13.71 -9.83 -17.90
C ALA A 191 -13.44 -11.15 -17.15
N GLY A 192 -14.24 -11.48 -16.13
CA GLY A 192 -13.98 -12.64 -15.27
C GLY A 192 -12.66 -12.54 -14.51
N LEU A 193 -12.28 -11.32 -14.10
CA LEU A 193 -11.04 -11.02 -13.38
C LEU A 193 -11.35 -10.60 -11.95
N PRO A 194 -11.79 -11.52 -11.06
CA PRO A 194 -12.29 -11.16 -9.76
C PRO A 194 -11.21 -10.50 -8.90
N ILE A 195 -11.48 -9.25 -8.50
CA ILE A 195 -10.69 -8.51 -7.51
C ILE A 195 -11.54 -8.23 -6.28
N THR A 196 -10.88 -7.82 -5.19
CA THR A 196 -11.54 -7.28 -4.01
C THR A 196 -11.15 -5.82 -3.82
N THR A 197 -12.12 -4.94 -3.62
CA THR A 197 -11.89 -3.55 -3.23
C THR A 197 -12.38 -3.31 -1.80
N VAL A 198 -11.48 -2.93 -0.90
CA VAL A 198 -11.83 -2.41 0.43
C VAL A 198 -11.91 -0.89 0.33
N LEU A 199 -13.13 -0.36 0.48
CA LEU A 199 -13.43 1.05 0.35
C LEU A 199 -13.63 1.68 1.72
N LEU A 200 -12.87 2.72 2.03
CA LEU A 200 -13.08 3.61 3.17
C LEU A 200 -14.22 4.58 2.85
N ASN A 201 -15.41 4.30 3.37
CA ASN A 201 -16.57 5.17 3.27
C ASN A 201 -16.63 6.05 4.52
N ASN A 202 -15.88 7.17 4.48
CA ASN A 202 -15.84 8.15 5.57
C ASN A 202 -16.54 9.46 5.20
N GLY A 203 -17.14 9.51 4.01
CA GLY A 203 -17.91 10.64 3.52
C GLY A 203 -17.05 11.83 3.15
N GLY A 204 -15.73 11.67 2.94
CA GLY A 204 -14.95 12.76 2.36
C GLY A 204 -13.50 12.50 2.02
N MET A 205 -12.91 13.51 1.39
CA MET A 205 -11.56 13.41 0.87
C MET A 205 -10.54 13.55 2.01
N ALA A 206 -10.20 12.42 2.65
CA ALA A 206 -9.45 12.33 3.91
C ALA A 206 -8.06 13.02 3.91
N THR A 207 -7.43 13.27 2.76
CA THR A 207 -6.15 14.00 2.68
C THR A 207 -6.31 15.53 2.69
N TYR A 208 -7.55 16.02 2.76
CA TYR A 208 -7.86 17.45 2.75
C TYR A 208 -8.82 17.75 3.91
N PRO A 209 -8.32 18.37 4.97
CA PRO A 209 -8.94 19.65 5.32
C PRO A 209 -8.01 20.85 5.10
N GLY A 210 -6.72 20.65 4.78
CA GLY A 210 -5.71 21.71 4.82
C GLY A 210 -5.59 22.66 3.62
N GLY A 211 -6.27 22.42 2.49
CA GLY A 211 -6.05 23.22 1.28
C GLY A 211 -7.07 24.33 1.03
N PHE A 212 -8.35 24.10 1.32
CA PHE A 212 -9.44 24.91 0.77
C PHE A 212 -10.64 25.07 1.73
N PRO A 213 -10.44 25.63 2.94
CA PRO A 213 -11.52 25.80 3.92
C PRO A 213 -12.69 26.62 3.35
N THR A 214 -12.41 27.67 2.58
CA THR A 214 -13.44 28.48 1.92
C THR A 214 -14.29 27.66 0.96
N ALA A 215 -13.67 26.85 0.10
CA ALA A 215 -14.42 26.05 -0.87
C ALA A 215 -15.28 24.98 -0.20
N ARG A 216 -14.76 24.36 0.88
CA ARG A 216 -15.51 23.39 1.69
C ARG A 216 -16.75 24.04 2.30
N THR A 217 -16.57 25.17 2.98
CA THR A 217 -17.66 25.88 3.66
C THR A 217 -18.69 26.44 2.68
N GLN A 218 -18.26 26.98 1.53
CA GLN A 218 -19.16 27.61 0.58
C GLN A 218 -19.84 26.63 -0.38
N PHE A 219 -19.17 25.53 -0.75
CA PHE A 219 -19.61 24.69 -1.86
C PHE A 219 -19.70 23.19 -1.53
N GLY A 220 -19.32 22.75 -0.32
CA GLY A 220 -19.45 21.35 0.09
C GLY A 220 -18.59 20.34 -0.68
N VAL A 221 -17.54 20.80 -1.38
CA VAL A 221 -16.74 20.03 -2.37
C VAL A 221 -15.94 18.84 -1.83
N SER A 222 -16.03 18.52 -0.55
CA SER A 222 -15.25 17.44 0.07
C SER A 222 -16.11 16.42 0.79
N HIS A 223 -17.44 16.51 0.64
CA HIS A 223 -18.37 15.58 1.24
C HIS A 223 -18.87 14.60 0.18
N MET A 224 -18.70 13.33 0.45
CA MET A 224 -19.24 12.25 -0.35
C MET A 224 -20.38 11.56 0.39
N THR A 225 -21.30 11.02 -0.40
CA THR A 225 -22.40 10.20 0.08
C THR A 225 -22.51 9.01 -0.86
N GLY A 226 -22.92 7.86 -0.33
CA GLY A 226 -23.10 6.68 -1.17
C GLY A 226 -23.21 5.40 -0.38
N ASN A 227 -23.99 4.48 -0.92
CA ASN A 227 -23.92 3.06 -0.59
C ASN A 227 -23.15 2.40 -1.73
N TYR A 228 -21.85 2.20 -1.55
CA TYR A 228 -20.97 1.70 -2.59
C TYR A 228 -21.11 0.18 -2.76
N ALA A 229 -21.50 -0.54 -1.70
CA ALA A 229 -21.89 -1.95 -1.79
C ALA A 229 -23.06 -2.16 -2.77
N ALA A 230 -24.12 -1.35 -2.64
CA ALA A 230 -25.26 -1.42 -3.55
C ALA A 230 -24.90 -1.03 -5.00
N ILE A 231 -23.97 -0.09 -5.18
CA ILE A 231 -23.44 0.23 -6.52
C ILE A 231 -22.70 -0.98 -7.10
N ALA A 232 -21.85 -1.64 -6.30
CA ALA A 232 -21.13 -2.84 -6.74
C ALA A 232 -22.09 -3.95 -7.17
N GLU A 233 -23.17 -4.19 -6.42
CA GLU A 233 -24.25 -5.11 -6.79
C GLU A 233 -24.90 -4.75 -8.13
N GLY A 234 -25.19 -3.45 -8.33
CA GLY A 234 -25.73 -2.94 -9.61
C GLY A 234 -24.79 -3.14 -10.81
N LEU A 235 -23.47 -3.28 -10.57
CA LEU A 235 -22.45 -3.56 -11.58
C LEU A 235 -22.16 -5.06 -11.74
N GLY A 236 -22.88 -5.94 -11.02
CA GLY A 236 -22.71 -7.39 -11.07
C GLY A 236 -21.61 -7.94 -10.15
N ALA A 237 -21.02 -7.11 -9.29
CA ALA A 237 -20.10 -7.52 -8.24
C ALA A 237 -20.87 -7.84 -6.94
N THR A 238 -20.23 -8.46 -5.96
CA THR A 238 -20.79 -8.63 -4.62
C THR A 238 -20.46 -7.43 -3.76
N GLY A 239 -21.48 -6.78 -3.19
CA GLY A 239 -21.32 -5.74 -2.18
C GLY A 239 -21.36 -6.33 -0.77
N ILE A 240 -20.42 -5.95 0.09
CA ILE A 240 -20.41 -6.29 1.52
C ILE A 240 -20.29 -5.00 2.31
N THR A 241 -21.26 -4.69 3.18
CA THR A 241 -21.16 -3.54 4.07
C THR A 241 -20.60 -3.95 5.42
N VAL A 242 -19.58 -3.26 5.90
CA VAL A 242 -18.98 -3.45 7.22
C VAL A 242 -19.20 -2.20 8.06
N THR A 243 -19.80 -2.37 9.24
CA THR A 243 -20.06 -1.27 10.18
C THR A 243 -19.36 -1.45 11.53
N GLN A 244 -18.94 -2.67 11.85
CA GLN A 244 -18.23 -3.00 13.09
C GLN A 244 -16.82 -3.53 12.78
N PRO A 245 -15.81 -3.19 13.60
CA PRO A 245 -14.43 -3.68 13.46
C PRO A 245 -14.31 -5.21 13.34
N ASP A 246 -15.11 -5.95 14.11
CA ASP A 246 -15.02 -7.41 14.20
C ASP A 246 -15.50 -8.12 12.93
N ASP A 247 -16.37 -7.48 12.15
CA ASP A 247 -16.91 -8.06 10.91
C ASP A 247 -15.91 -8.00 9.74
N LEU A 248 -14.91 -7.10 9.81
CA LEU A 248 -14.01 -6.85 8.68
C LEU A 248 -13.13 -8.05 8.34
N GLY A 249 -12.64 -8.77 9.35
CA GLY A 249 -11.81 -9.96 9.13
C GLY A 249 -12.58 -11.06 8.40
N ASP A 250 -13.84 -11.29 8.79
CA ASP A 250 -14.74 -12.24 8.12
C ASP A 250 -15.12 -11.77 6.71
N ALA A 251 -15.35 -10.47 6.51
CA ALA A 251 -15.62 -9.90 5.19
C ALA A 251 -14.45 -10.13 4.21
N ILE A 252 -13.20 -9.95 4.65
CA ILE A 252 -12.01 -10.21 3.81
C ILE A 252 -11.88 -11.70 3.46
N ARG A 253 -12.11 -12.59 4.42
CA ARG A 253 -12.09 -14.05 4.17
C ARG A 253 -13.18 -14.46 3.19
N THR A 254 -14.38 -13.92 3.37
CA THR A 254 -15.52 -14.14 2.46
C THR A 254 -15.22 -13.63 1.06
N ALA A 255 -14.64 -12.43 0.94
CA ALA A 255 -14.25 -11.85 -0.34
C ALA A 255 -13.23 -12.72 -1.09
N ARG A 256 -12.30 -13.36 -0.37
CA ARG A 256 -11.38 -14.32 -0.96
C ARG A 256 -12.11 -15.54 -1.53
N THR A 257 -12.97 -16.17 -0.75
CA THR A 257 -13.78 -17.31 -1.22
C THR A 257 -14.59 -16.94 -2.45
N LEU A 258 -15.24 -15.78 -2.44
CA LEU A 258 -15.99 -15.26 -3.58
C LEU A 258 -15.12 -15.00 -4.81
N ASN A 259 -13.90 -14.46 -4.64
CA ASN A 259 -12.96 -14.30 -5.73
C ASN A 259 -12.54 -15.66 -6.32
N ASP A 260 -12.35 -16.70 -5.51
CA ASP A 260 -12.06 -18.06 -5.98
C ASP A 260 -13.24 -18.67 -6.77
N GLU A 261 -14.47 -18.25 -6.45
CA GLU A 261 -15.70 -18.59 -7.17
C GLU A 261 -15.96 -17.71 -8.42
N GLY A 262 -15.09 -16.74 -8.70
CA GLY A 262 -15.19 -15.89 -9.90
C GLY A 262 -15.91 -14.55 -9.67
N HIS A 263 -16.28 -14.22 -8.43
CA HIS A 263 -17.02 -13.00 -8.11
C HIS A 263 -16.08 -11.84 -7.75
N THR A 264 -16.26 -10.69 -8.40
CA THR A 264 -15.64 -9.42 -7.96
C THR A 264 -16.34 -8.92 -6.71
N VAL A 265 -15.61 -8.38 -5.74
CA VAL A 265 -16.15 -7.98 -4.43
C VAL A 265 -15.79 -6.53 -4.11
N LEU A 266 -16.74 -5.79 -3.55
CA LEU A 266 -16.49 -4.52 -2.87
C LEU A 266 -16.91 -4.64 -1.40
N ILE A 267 -15.99 -4.35 -0.50
CA ILE A 267 -16.24 -4.22 0.94
C ILE A 267 -16.36 -2.72 1.24
N ASP A 268 -17.57 -2.24 1.46
CA ASP A 268 -17.92 -0.87 1.85
C ASP A 268 -17.77 -0.73 3.38
N VAL A 269 -16.64 -0.18 3.81
CA VAL A 269 -16.31 -0.02 5.23
C VAL A 269 -16.74 1.36 5.71
N GLN A 270 -17.76 1.41 6.56
CA GLN A 270 -18.14 2.62 7.26
C GLN A 270 -17.00 3.04 8.18
N SER A 271 -16.33 4.15 7.85
CA SER A 271 -15.09 4.56 8.49
C SER A 271 -15.13 6.01 8.96
N ASN A 272 -14.29 6.34 9.92
CA ASN A 272 -14.15 7.69 10.44
C ASN A 272 -13.15 8.52 9.61
N TYR A 273 -13.03 9.80 9.94
CA TYR A 273 -11.88 10.61 9.53
C TYR A 273 -10.75 10.47 10.53
N GLU A 274 -9.74 9.69 10.17
CA GLU A 274 -8.49 9.64 10.91
C GLU A 274 -7.48 10.63 10.33
N SER A 275 -6.98 11.53 11.17
CA SER A 275 -6.06 12.61 10.79
C SER A 275 -4.61 12.34 11.16
N LYS A 276 -4.36 11.42 12.10
CA LYS A 276 -3.01 10.99 12.47
C LYS A 276 -2.34 10.36 11.26
N LYS A 277 -1.09 10.75 10.99
CA LYS A 277 -0.25 10.20 9.91
C LYS A 277 1.09 9.74 10.45
N SER A 278 1.58 8.60 9.96
CA SER A 278 2.98 8.25 10.16
C SER A 278 3.87 9.26 9.45
N ARG A 279 4.98 9.61 10.09
CA ARG A 279 6.05 10.44 9.52
C ARG A 279 7.26 9.60 9.08
N PHE A 280 7.14 8.29 9.20
CA PHE A 280 8.12 7.27 8.81
C PHE A 280 7.55 6.47 7.65
#